data_AF-A0ABC8T4U8-F1
#
_entry.id   AF-A0ABC8T4U8-F1
#
_cell.length_a   1.000
_cell.length_b   1.000
_cell.length_c   1.000
_cell.angle_alpha   90.00
_cell.angle_beta   90.00
_cell.angle_gamma   90.00
#
_symmetry.space_group_name_H-M   'P 1'
#
loop_
_entity.id
_entity.type
_entity.pdbx_description
1 polymer ?
#
loop_
_entity_poly.entity_id
_entity_poly.type
_entity_poly.pdbx_seq_one_letter_code
_entity_poly.pdbx_strand_id
1 'polypeptide(L)'
;MSGGIATQQGDCSSFKSQIPHCCKKDPVIVDLMADALPQNMPEDCCRGGLLAAWAINPSKSFSSFEVVVGNWEGNSIVYRPLNLTLMAPGPGYTCGPVVETDPTVSKVKGGRREEQVFRTWKSTCTYSSFVANKKPVCCASFSSFYNPTVTSCPQCSCACRPADKNTTFCISEGYYPLSLSNSKFNPYMLQCTDHMCPLRVHWHVKNNYLVHWRVKLTISNYNYGRNYSDWNVLVQHPGFSQPATTYSFNSTVLPTVDVPDEVALFWGLAYYNDELVQADEKELGSVTTEILLQKDPDSFTLSNGWAFPRKIYVNGENCEMPLPDIFPMLPNGSSSGKPTHFQCILFCLIYLTFKTLVMF
;
A
#
# COMPACT_ATOMS: atom_id res chain seq x y z
N MET A 1 -22.69 -12.10 -22.78
CA MET A 1 -21.89 -11.52 -21.69
C MET A 1 -20.54 -11.20 -22.28
N SER A 2 -19.98 -10.04 -21.95
CA SER A 2 -18.64 -9.62 -22.37
C SER A 2 -17.87 -9.17 -21.13
N GLY A 3 -16.56 -9.35 -21.16
CA GLY A 3 -15.62 -8.92 -20.14
C GLY A 3 -15.53 -9.77 -18.88
N GLY A 4 -16.56 -10.55 -18.57
CA GLY A 4 -16.59 -11.44 -17.41
C GLY A 4 -17.22 -12.79 -17.74
N ILE A 5 -17.11 -13.72 -16.81
CA ILE A 5 -17.73 -15.04 -16.91
C ILE A 5 -18.36 -15.45 -15.57
N ALA A 6 -19.57 -16.02 -15.62
CA ALA A 6 -20.15 -16.65 -14.44
C ALA A 6 -19.43 -17.97 -14.12
N THR A 7 -19.12 -18.22 -12.85
CA THR A 7 -18.41 -19.45 -12.43
C THR A 7 -19.26 -20.71 -12.50
N GLN A 8 -20.58 -20.57 -12.50
CA GLN A 8 -21.54 -21.68 -12.54
C GLN A 8 -22.67 -21.35 -13.51
N GLN A 9 -23.11 -22.35 -14.27
CA GLN A 9 -24.29 -22.22 -15.13
C GLN A 9 -25.60 -22.32 -14.32
N GLY A 10 -25.67 -23.21 -13.32
CA GLY A 10 -26.90 -23.51 -12.59
C GLY A 10 -27.88 -24.38 -13.39
N ASP A 11 -29.12 -24.48 -12.93
CA ASP A 11 -30.17 -25.23 -13.63
C ASP A 11 -30.85 -24.34 -14.68
N CYS A 12 -30.50 -24.58 -15.95
CA CYS A 12 -31.09 -23.91 -17.12
C CYS A 12 -32.11 -24.79 -17.86
N SER A 13 -32.62 -25.86 -17.25
CA SER A 13 -33.51 -26.83 -17.91
C SER A 13 -34.81 -26.23 -18.48
N SER A 14 -35.23 -25.08 -17.96
CA SER A 14 -36.38 -24.32 -18.47
C SER A 14 -36.16 -23.70 -19.86
N PHE A 15 -34.90 -23.53 -20.30
CA PHE A 15 -34.55 -22.95 -21.58
C PHE A 15 -34.28 -24.04 -22.63
N LYS A 16 -35.18 -24.17 -23.61
CA LYS A 16 -35.09 -25.17 -24.69
C LYS A 16 -34.22 -24.74 -25.89
N SER A 17 -34.00 -23.44 -26.04
CA SER A 17 -33.13 -22.83 -27.05
C SER A 17 -32.55 -21.53 -26.48
N GLN A 18 -31.41 -21.07 -27.02
CA GLN A 18 -30.68 -19.89 -26.50
C GLN A 18 -30.41 -19.99 -24.99
N ILE A 19 -29.81 -21.11 -24.57
CA ILE A 19 -29.52 -21.39 -23.16
C ILE A 19 -28.66 -20.25 -22.59
N PRO A 20 -29.11 -19.56 -21.52
CA PRO A 20 -28.34 -18.50 -20.90
C PRO A 20 -27.00 -18.97 -20.37
N HIS A 21 -26.05 -18.04 -20.26
CA HIS A 21 -24.73 -18.30 -19.67
C HIS A 21 -24.83 -18.72 -18.19
N CYS A 22 -25.82 -18.20 -17.47
CA CYS A 22 -26.11 -18.55 -16.09
C CYS A 22 -27.61 -18.39 -15.80
N CYS A 23 -28.21 -19.36 -15.11
CA CYS A 23 -29.61 -19.35 -14.69
C CYS A 23 -29.78 -19.23 -13.16
N LYS A 24 -28.68 -19.02 -12.42
CA LYS A 24 -28.74 -18.71 -10.99
C LYS A 24 -29.25 -17.28 -10.77
N LYS A 25 -30.02 -17.09 -9.69
CA LYS A 25 -30.49 -15.77 -9.25
C LYS A 25 -29.38 -14.94 -8.59
N ASP A 26 -28.32 -15.61 -8.13
CA ASP A 26 -27.16 -15.07 -7.42
C ASP A 26 -25.84 -15.48 -8.12
N PRO A 27 -25.61 -15.03 -9.38
CA PRO A 27 -24.41 -15.43 -10.12
C PRO A 27 -23.14 -14.82 -9.50
N VAL A 28 -22.08 -15.62 -9.42
CA VAL A 28 -20.73 -15.13 -9.14
C VAL A 28 -20.02 -14.90 -10.46
N ILE A 29 -19.68 -13.64 -10.72
CA ILE A 29 -19.03 -13.19 -11.95
C ILE A 29 -17.55 -12.95 -11.69
N VAL A 30 -16.70 -13.48 -12.56
CA VAL A 30 -15.25 -13.32 -12.50
C VAL A 30 -14.78 -12.57 -13.73
N ASP A 31 -13.84 -11.65 -13.53
CA ASP A 31 -13.19 -10.87 -14.57
C ASP A 31 -12.38 -11.76 -15.51
N LEU A 32 -12.50 -11.52 -16.81
CA LEU A 32 -11.69 -12.22 -17.79
C LEU A 32 -10.22 -11.81 -17.69
N MET A 33 -9.33 -12.70 -18.12
CA MET A 33 -7.90 -12.40 -18.22
C MET A 33 -7.63 -11.35 -19.29
N ALA A 34 -6.51 -10.63 -19.16
CA ALA A 34 -6.11 -9.58 -20.08
C ALA A 34 -5.76 -10.09 -21.50
N ASP A 35 -5.66 -11.40 -21.70
CA ASP A 35 -5.42 -12.08 -22.97
C ASP A 35 -6.71 -12.62 -23.62
N ALA A 36 -7.88 -12.28 -23.07
CA ALA A 36 -9.16 -12.71 -23.64
C ALA A 36 -9.34 -12.21 -25.10
N LEU A 37 -10.11 -12.97 -25.89
CA LEU A 37 -10.33 -12.66 -27.30
C LEU A 37 -10.99 -11.27 -27.47
N PRO A 38 -10.58 -10.46 -28.47
CA PRO A 38 -11.08 -9.08 -28.64
C PRO A 38 -12.60 -8.97 -28.75
N GLN A 39 -13.28 -9.99 -29.27
CA GLN A 39 -14.75 -10.01 -29.41
C GLN A 39 -15.48 -10.01 -28.05
N ASN A 40 -14.78 -10.40 -26.98
CA ASN A 40 -15.34 -10.50 -25.63
C ASN A 40 -14.83 -9.39 -24.71
N MET A 41 -14.12 -8.38 -25.23
CA MET A 41 -13.56 -7.27 -24.43
C MET A 41 -14.39 -5.99 -24.62
N PRO A 42 -15.24 -5.63 -23.64
CA PRO A 42 -15.84 -4.30 -23.62
C PRO A 42 -14.77 -3.23 -23.28
N GLU A 43 -15.13 -1.95 -23.47
CA GLU A 43 -14.25 -0.84 -23.11
C GLU A 43 -13.83 -0.92 -21.63
N ASP A 44 -12.54 -0.71 -21.37
CA ASP A 44 -11.92 -0.77 -20.04
C ASP A 44 -12.01 -2.12 -19.29
N CYS A 45 -12.20 -3.20 -20.05
CA CYS A 45 -11.95 -4.57 -19.61
C CYS A 45 -10.62 -5.09 -20.19
N CYS A 46 -10.00 -6.18 -19.73
CA CYS A 46 -10.26 -7.02 -18.57
C CYS A 46 -8.95 -7.14 -17.79
N ARG A 47 -9.02 -7.39 -16.48
CA ARG A 47 -7.85 -7.28 -15.60
C ARG A 47 -7.54 -8.58 -14.86
N GLY A 48 -8.28 -9.65 -15.15
CA GLY A 48 -8.14 -10.93 -14.47
C GLY A 48 -8.32 -10.85 -12.95
N GLY A 49 -9.08 -9.85 -12.48
CA GLY A 49 -9.29 -9.59 -11.06
C GLY A 49 -8.12 -8.86 -10.38
N LEU A 50 -7.06 -8.48 -11.09
CA LEU A 50 -5.97 -7.67 -10.57
C LEU A 50 -6.14 -6.19 -10.96
N LEU A 51 -6.60 -5.38 -10.01
CA LEU A 51 -6.75 -3.95 -10.20
C LEU A 51 -5.53 -3.21 -9.64
N ALA A 52 -4.99 -2.28 -10.42
CA ALA A 52 -3.98 -1.35 -9.93
C ALA A 52 -4.61 -0.34 -8.97
N ALA A 53 -3.84 0.18 -8.02
CA ALA A 53 -4.29 1.32 -7.24
C ALA A 53 -4.54 2.52 -8.18
N TRP A 54 -5.68 3.19 -8.03
CA TRP A 54 -6.08 4.35 -8.85
C TRP A 54 -4.97 5.40 -8.95
N ALA A 55 -4.29 5.68 -7.83
CA ALA A 55 -3.22 6.66 -7.76
C ALA A 55 -1.92 6.25 -8.50
N ILE A 56 -1.71 4.95 -8.75
CA ILE A 56 -0.55 4.44 -9.50
C ILE A 56 -0.87 4.37 -10.99
N ASN A 57 -2.01 3.78 -11.33
CA ASN A 57 -2.42 3.61 -12.72
C ASN A 57 -3.95 3.68 -12.86
N PRO A 58 -4.51 4.87 -13.16
CA PRO A 58 -5.95 5.06 -13.31
C PRO A 58 -6.57 4.14 -14.37
N SER A 59 -5.90 3.91 -15.51
CA SER A 59 -6.48 3.10 -16.60
C SER A 59 -6.56 1.60 -16.30
N LYS A 60 -5.76 1.11 -15.33
CA LYS A 60 -5.80 -0.28 -14.86
C LYS A 60 -6.48 -0.46 -13.49
N SER A 61 -7.14 0.58 -12.99
CA SER A 61 -7.70 0.58 -11.63
C SER A 61 -9.18 0.18 -11.53
N PHE A 62 -9.78 -0.15 -12.67
CA PHE A 62 -11.14 -0.64 -12.76
C PHE A 62 -11.23 -1.73 -13.85
N SER A 63 -12.30 -2.52 -13.77
CA SER A 63 -12.70 -3.49 -14.78
C SER A 63 -14.20 -3.40 -14.99
N SER A 64 -14.64 -3.62 -16.23
CA SER A 64 -16.03 -3.47 -16.66
C SER A 64 -16.55 -4.77 -17.27
N PHE A 65 -17.85 -5.03 -17.09
CA PHE A 65 -18.52 -6.22 -17.61
C PHE A 65 -19.85 -5.83 -18.21
N GLU A 66 -20.23 -6.43 -19.34
CA GLU A 66 -21.58 -6.30 -19.87
C GLU A 66 -22.35 -7.62 -19.68
N VAL A 67 -23.47 -7.51 -18.99
CA VAL A 67 -24.34 -8.63 -18.67
C VAL A 67 -25.72 -8.37 -19.25
N VAL A 68 -26.22 -9.33 -20.04
CA VAL A 68 -27.59 -9.33 -20.53
C VAL A 68 -28.40 -10.22 -19.61
N VAL A 69 -29.34 -9.61 -18.88
CA VAL A 69 -30.24 -10.32 -17.97
C VAL A 69 -31.53 -10.63 -18.74
N GLY A 70 -31.86 -11.92 -18.85
CA GLY A 70 -33.07 -12.40 -19.53
C GLY A 70 -34.22 -12.71 -18.57
N ASN A 71 -35.37 -13.08 -19.14
CA ASN A 71 -36.57 -13.52 -18.41
C ASN A 71 -37.10 -12.51 -17.36
N TRP A 72 -37.14 -11.24 -17.76
CA TRP A 72 -37.66 -10.15 -16.94
C TRP A 72 -39.20 -10.09 -17.05
N GLU A 73 -39.90 -10.74 -16.13
CA GLU A 73 -41.36 -10.67 -16.01
C GLU A 73 -41.77 -9.47 -15.15
N GLY A 74 -41.91 -8.28 -15.76
CA GLY A 74 -42.43 -7.11 -15.07
C GLY A 74 -42.59 -5.88 -15.98
N ASN A 75 -43.75 -5.21 -15.86
CA ASN A 75 -44.03 -3.91 -16.48
C ASN A 75 -42.90 -2.91 -16.15
N SER A 76 -42.04 -2.59 -17.12
CA SER A 76 -41.19 -1.36 -17.30
C SER A 76 -40.44 -0.74 -16.10
N ILE A 77 -40.53 -1.28 -14.89
CA ILE A 77 -39.89 -0.80 -13.66
C ILE A 77 -38.64 -1.65 -13.49
N VAL A 78 -37.47 -1.02 -13.62
CA VAL A 78 -36.17 -1.69 -13.44
C VAL A 78 -35.79 -1.63 -11.96
N TYR A 79 -35.70 -2.79 -11.31
CA TYR A 79 -35.27 -2.88 -9.91
C TYR A 79 -33.75 -2.92 -9.79
N ARG A 80 -33.22 -2.25 -8.76
CA ARG A 80 -31.80 -2.31 -8.42
C ARG A 80 -31.40 -3.70 -7.92
N PRO A 81 -30.13 -4.12 -8.10
CA PRO A 81 -29.59 -5.29 -7.42
C PRO A 81 -29.74 -5.17 -5.90
N LEU A 82 -30.11 -6.26 -5.23
CA LEU A 82 -30.34 -6.27 -3.79
C LEU A 82 -29.03 -6.26 -3.00
N ASN A 83 -28.26 -7.34 -3.13
CA ASN A 83 -27.02 -7.55 -2.38
C ASN A 83 -25.86 -7.72 -3.37
N LEU A 84 -24.92 -6.76 -3.35
CA LEU A 84 -23.67 -6.87 -4.08
C LEU A 84 -22.58 -7.32 -3.09
N THR A 85 -21.91 -8.41 -3.42
CA THR A 85 -20.77 -8.91 -2.63
C THR A 85 -19.54 -8.90 -3.49
N LEU A 86 -18.53 -8.13 -3.08
CA LEU A 86 -17.23 -8.13 -3.74
C LEU A 86 -16.37 -9.27 -3.18
N MET A 87 -16.22 -10.33 -3.98
CA MET A 87 -15.37 -11.47 -3.66
C MET A 87 -13.93 -11.21 -4.13
N ALA A 88 -13.24 -10.28 -3.48
CA ALA A 88 -11.79 -10.14 -3.60
C ALA A 88 -11.08 -11.11 -2.62
N PRO A 89 -9.77 -11.38 -2.74
CA PRO A 89 -9.15 -12.53 -2.05
C PRO A 89 -9.34 -12.53 -0.52
N GLY A 90 -10.24 -13.39 -0.05
CA GLY A 90 -10.58 -13.58 1.37
C GLY A 90 -11.75 -12.70 1.87
N PRO A 91 -12.18 -12.91 3.13
CA PRO A 91 -13.35 -12.24 3.69
C PRO A 91 -13.01 -10.83 4.21
N GLY A 92 -12.62 -9.90 3.33
CA GLY A 92 -12.17 -8.57 3.77
C GLY A 92 -13.07 -7.40 3.36
N TYR A 93 -13.79 -7.52 2.25
CA TYR A 93 -14.61 -6.44 1.72
C TYR A 93 -16.05 -6.55 2.19
N THR A 94 -16.60 -5.42 2.64
CA THR A 94 -18.03 -5.27 2.93
C THR A 94 -18.56 -4.13 2.07
N CYS A 95 -19.61 -4.40 1.30
CA CYS A 95 -20.23 -3.43 0.43
C CYS A 95 -21.44 -2.79 1.11
N GLY A 96 -21.54 -1.47 0.98
CA GLY A 96 -22.71 -0.71 1.43
C GLY A 96 -23.94 -0.95 0.55
N PRO A 97 -25.09 -0.35 0.92
CA PRO A 97 -26.31 -0.46 0.14
C PRO A 97 -26.13 0.09 -1.28
N VAL A 98 -26.83 -0.53 -2.23
CA VAL A 98 -26.87 -0.08 -3.62
C VAL A 98 -27.78 1.15 -3.72
N VAL A 99 -27.20 2.30 -4.04
CA VAL A 99 -27.89 3.60 -4.12
C VAL A 99 -28.03 4.01 -5.58
N GLU A 100 -29.20 4.54 -5.96
CA GLU A 100 -29.43 5.11 -7.29
C GLU A 100 -28.79 6.49 -7.38
N THR A 101 -28.14 6.77 -8.50
CA THR A 101 -27.46 8.04 -8.77
C THR A 101 -27.84 8.58 -10.14
N ASP A 102 -27.31 9.76 -10.49
CA ASP A 102 -27.46 10.30 -11.83
C ASP A 102 -27.05 9.28 -12.90
N PRO A 103 -27.82 9.15 -13.99
CA PRO A 103 -27.51 8.18 -15.03
C PRO A 103 -26.16 8.47 -15.70
N THR A 104 -25.39 7.40 -15.90
CA THR A 104 -24.07 7.47 -16.54
C THR A 104 -24.23 7.85 -18.00
N VAL A 105 -23.42 8.80 -18.46
CA VAL A 105 -23.33 9.21 -19.86
C VAL A 105 -21.99 8.75 -20.42
N SER A 106 -22.01 7.98 -21.51
CA SER A 106 -20.81 7.55 -22.22
C SER A 106 -20.74 8.22 -23.59
N LYS A 107 -19.52 8.53 -24.02
CA LYS A 107 -19.26 9.11 -25.34
C LYS A 107 -19.00 8.00 -26.35
N VAL A 108 -19.96 7.75 -27.22
CA VAL A 108 -19.87 6.73 -28.27
C VAL A 108 -19.48 7.35 -29.62
N LYS A 109 -19.16 6.49 -30.61
CA LYS A 109 -18.78 6.89 -31.98
C LYS A 109 -17.63 7.92 -32.01
N GLY A 110 -16.53 7.62 -31.32
CA GLY A 110 -15.33 8.45 -31.32
C GLY A 110 -15.53 9.83 -30.70
N GLY A 111 -16.43 9.96 -29.70
CA GLY A 111 -16.64 11.20 -28.96
C GLY A 111 -17.74 12.11 -29.50
N ARG A 112 -18.41 11.75 -30.62
CA ARG A 112 -19.37 12.63 -31.30
C ARG A 112 -20.82 12.47 -30.84
N ARG A 113 -21.15 11.39 -30.15
CA ARG A 113 -22.49 11.12 -29.62
C ARG A 113 -22.37 10.76 -28.15
N GLU A 114 -23.26 11.32 -27.35
CA GLU A 114 -23.44 10.90 -25.96
C GLU A 114 -24.64 9.94 -25.90
N GLU A 115 -24.44 8.81 -25.25
CA GLU A 115 -25.49 7.86 -24.91
C GLU A 115 -25.61 7.80 -23.39
N GLN A 116 -26.85 7.88 -22.90
CA GLN A 116 -27.15 7.86 -21.48
C GLN A 116 -27.85 6.54 -21.15
N VAL A 117 -27.41 5.90 -20.06
CA VAL A 117 -28.09 4.70 -19.55
C VAL A 117 -29.42 5.08 -18.89
N PHE A 118 -30.35 4.14 -18.78
CA PHE A 118 -31.65 4.41 -18.16
C PHE A 118 -31.51 4.76 -16.67
N ARG A 119 -30.68 4.02 -15.93
CA ARG A 119 -30.41 4.19 -14.49
C ARG A 119 -28.99 3.76 -14.16
N THR A 120 -28.41 4.39 -13.14
CA THR A 120 -27.11 4.00 -12.57
C THR A 120 -27.28 3.73 -11.09
N TRP A 121 -26.68 2.65 -10.62
CA TRP A 121 -26.56 2.37 -9.20
C TRP A 121 -25.11 2.25 -8.80
N LYS A 122 -24.77 2.74 -7.60
CA LYS A 122 -23.44 2.68 -7.01
C LYS A 122 -23.49 2.00 -5.65
N SER A 123 -22.44 1.25 -5.35
CA SER A 123 -22.18 0.72 -4.01
C SER A 123 -20.69 0.87 -3.73
N THR A 124 -20.37 1.28 -2.51
CA THR A 124 -19.00 1.43 -2.04
C THR A 124 -18.65 0.22 -1.19
N CYS A 125 -17.57 -0.47 -1.55
CA CYS A 125 -17.05 -1.59 -0.78
C CYS A 125 -15.79 -1.17 -0.04
N THR A 126 -15.79 -1.38 1.27
CA THR A 126 -14.66 -1.04 2.15
C THR A 126 -13.96 -2.30 2.62
N TYR A 127 -12.63 -2.30 2.58
CA TYR A 127 -11.81 -3.38 3.12
C TYR A 127 -11.59 -3.20 4.63
N SER A 128 -11.76 -4.27 5.40
CA SER A 128 -11.41 -4.32 6.82
C SER A 128 -10.47 -5.47 7.10
N SER A 129 -9.27 -5.14 7.58
CA SER A 129 -8.28 -6.13 8.01
C SER A 129 -8.79 -6.97 9.21
N PHE A 130 -9.64 -6.38 10.06
CA PHE A 130 -10.25 -7.07 11.18
C PHE A 130 -11.22 -8.17 10.71
N VAL A 131 -12.07 -7.86 9.72
CA VAL A 131 -13.01 -8.84 9.15
C VAL A 131 -12.25 -9.91 8.37
N ALA A 132 -11.19 -9.51 7.65
CA ALA A 132 -10.31 -10.45 6.95
C ALA A 132 -9.65 -11.46 7.89
N ASN A 133 -9.47 -11.08 9.17
CA ASN A 133 -8.80 -11.87 10.22
C ASN A 133 -7.50 -12.50 9.71
N LYS A 134 -6.77 -11.76 8.87
CA LYS A 134 -5.51 -12.21 8.30
C LYS A 134 -4.39 -11.91 9.27
N LYS A 135 -3.46 -12.85 9.36
CA LYS A 135 -2.19 -12.62 10.04
C LYS A 135 -1.42 -11.53 9.29
N PRO A 136 -0.69 -10.65 9.98
CA PRO A 136 0.20 -9.70 9.32
C PRO A 136 1.15 -10.45 8.39
N VAL A 137 1.44 -9.86 7.23
CA VAL A 137 2.42 -10.37 6.26
C VAL A 137 3.70 -9.55 6.23
N CYS A 138 3.73 -8.46 7.01
CA CYS A 138 4.85 -7.57 7.14
C CYS A 138 4.95 -7.00 8.55
N CYS A 139 6.12 -6.47 8.87
CA CYS A 139 6.33 -5.69 10.08
C CYS A 139 7.33 -4.56 9.86
N ALA A 140 7.34 -3.60 10.79
CA ALA A 140 8.17 -2.42 10.74
C ALA A 140 9.34 -2.47 11.72
N SER A 141 10.44 -1.80 11.38
CA SER A 141 11.60 -1.62 12.24
C SER A 141 12.14 -0.20 12.07
N PHE A 142 12.63 0.39 13.17
CA PHE A 142 12.98 1.80 13.23
C PHE A 142 14.40 2.01 13.70
N SER A 143 15.07 2.98 13.09
CA SER A 143 16.39 3.43 13.52
C SER A 143 16.54 4.93 13.30
N SER A 144 17.55 5.50 13.93
CA SER A 144 17.84 6.93 13.83
C SER A 144 19.33 7.17 13.95
N PHE A 145 19.85 8.16 13.26
CA PHE A 145 21.23 8.61 13.43
C PHE A 145 21.56 9.02 14.88
N TYR A 146 20.56 9.41 15.66
CA TYR A 146 20.72 9.83 17.05
C TYR A 146 20.79 8.68 18.06
N ASN A 147 20.48 7.45 17.64
CA ASN A 147 20.46 6.30 18.53
C ASN A 147 21.15 5.10 17.87
N PRO A 148 22.23 4.55 18.47
CA PRO A 148 22.92 3.38 17.92
C PRO A 148 22.05 2.11 17.91
N THR A 149 21.02 2.05 18.75
CA THR A 149 20.13 0.89 18.84
C THR A 149 19.01 0.98 17.80
N VAL A 150 18.80 -0.12 17.08
CA VAL A 150 17.67 -0.31 16.16
C VAL A 150 16.51 -0.91 16.93
N THR A 151 15.33 -0.30 16.83
CA THR A 151 14.08 -0.89 17.26
C THR A 151 13.66 -1.92 16.22
N SER A 152 13.93 -3.18 16.52
CA SER A 152 13.56 -4.30 15.67
C SER A 152 12.05 -4.48 15.58
N CYS A 153 11.64 -5.22 14.56
CA CYS A 153 10.27 -5.68 14.43
C CYS A 153 9.85 -6.53 15.65
N PRO A 154 8.61 -6.39 16.15
CA PRO A 154 8.13 -7.18 17.29
C PRO A 154 8.28 -8.68 17.06
N GLN A 155 8.67 -9.39 18.12
CA GLN A 155 8.80 -10.84 18.05
C GLN A 155 7.48 -11.49 17.69
N CYS A 156 7.52 -12.50 16.82
CA CYS A 156 6.36 -13.27 16.39
C CYS A 156 5.23 -12.46 15.72
N SER A 157 5.54 -11.30 15.13
CA SER A 157 4.58 -10.44 14.40
C SER A 157 3.73 -11.21 13.37
N CYS A 158 4.34 -12.12 12.60
CA CYS A 158 3.64 -12.90 11.57
C CYS A 158 3.33 -14.34 12.01
N ALA A 159 3.06 -14.51 13.31
CA ALA A 159 2.69 -15.73 14.00
C ALA A 159 3.77 -16.83 14.03
N CYS A 160 4.55 -16.86 15.11
CA CYS A 160 5.37 -18.00 15.45
C CYS A 160 4.53 -19.25 15.73
N ARG A 161 5.07 -20.41 15.37
CA ARG A 161 4.54 -21.70 15.79
C ARG A 161 5.60 -22.43 16.61
N PRO A 162 5.21 -23.28 17.58
CA PRO A 162 6.13 -24.18 18.25
C PRO A 162 6.88 -25.02 17.21
N ALA A 163 8.18 -25.22 17.42
CA ALA A 163 9.00 -26.02 16.53
C ALA A 163 8.63 -27.51 16.64
N ASP A 164 7.74 -27.99 15.77
CA ASP A 164 7.55 -29.42 15.57
C ASP A 164 8.72 -29.97 14.75
N LYS A 165 9.37 -31.02 15.27
CA LYS A 165 10.59 -31.64 14.69
C LYS A 165 10.46 -32.11 13.23
N ASN A 166 9.24 -32.19 12.69
CA ASN A 166 8.94 -32.71 11.36
C ASN A 166 8.51 -31.63 10.33
N THR A 167 8.48 -30.35 10.70
CA THR A 167 8.02 -29.27 9.81
C THR A 167 9.02 -28.12 9.78
N THR A 168 9.83 -28.07 8.72
CA THR A 168 10.72 -26.93 8.44
C THR A 168 9.88 -25.77 7.90
N PHE A 169 9.44 -24.86 8.78
CA PHE A 169 8.61 -23.70 8.42
C PHE A 169 9.40 -22.48 7.93
N CYS A 170 10.72 -22.49 8.14
CA CYS A 170 11.65 -21.48 7.67
C CYS A 170 13.03 -22.12 7.49
N ILE A 171 13.88 -21.49 6.70
CA ILE A 171 15.24 -21.92 6.40
C ILE A 171 16.19 -21.11 7.28
N SER A 172 16.99 -21.79 8.08
CA SER A 172 18.05 -21.16 8.87
C SER A 172 19.20 -20.73 7.97
N GLU A 173 19.83 -19.62 8.31
CA GLU A 173 21.00 -19.09 7.61
C GLU A 173 22.12 -20.16 7.56
N GLY A 174 22.58 -20.48 6.34
CA GLY A 174 23.63 -21.47 6.09
C GLY A 174 23.18 -22.93 5.93
N TYR A 175 21.88 -23.24 6.02
CA TYR A 175 21.34 -24.59 5.81
C TYR A 175 20.41 -24.63 4.59
N TYR A 176 20.97 -24.57 3.38
CA TYR A 176 20.22 -24.82 2.14
C TYR A 176 20.10 -26.33 1.92
N PRO A 177 18.90 -26.93 2.04
CA PRO A 177 18.75 -28.33 1.67
C PRO A 177 18.92 -28.43 0.16
N LEU A 178 19.95 -29.15 -0.31
CA LEU A 178 20.21 -29.50 -1.72
C LEU A 178 19.04 -30.23 -2.44
N SER A 179 17.87 -30.37 -1.81
CA SER A 179 16.68 -31.09 -2.26
C SER A 179 15.59 -30.17 -2.87
N LEU A 180 15.85 -28.87 -3.01
CA LEU A 180 14.84 -27.92 -3.51
C LEU A 180 14.56 -28.00 -5.02
N SER A 181 15.28 -28.82 -5.78
CA SER A 181 15.09 -28.90 -7.24
C SER A 181 13.86 -29.71 -7.70
N ASN A 182 13.14 -30.41 -6.80
CA ASN A 182 12.10 -31.37 -7.21
C ASN A 182 10.85 -31.46 -6.32
N SER A 183 10.63 -30.55 -5.36
CA SER A 183 9.41 -30.56 -4.54
C SER A 183 8.53 -29.34 -4.83
N LYS A 184 7.24 -29.59 -5.05
CA LYS A 184 6.20 -28.60 -5.35
C LYS A 184 6.32 -27.37 -4.45
N PHE A 185 6.32 -26.17 -5.06
CA PHE A 185 6.31 -24.85 -4.44
C PHE A 185 5.64 -24.84 -3.07
N ASN A 186 6.44 -24.78 -2.01
CA ASN A 186 5.92 -24.65 -0.66
C ASN A 186 5.95 -23.16 -0.27
N PRO A 187 4.80 -22.50 -0.05
CA PRO A 187 4.73 -21.06 0.28
C PRO A 187 5.40 -20.67 1.61
N TYR A 188 5.98 -21.63 2.33
CA TYR A 188 6.67 -21.45 3.62
C TYR A 188 8.19 -21.43 3.52
N MET A 189 8.78 -21.16 2.35
CA MET A 189 10.23 -20.95 2.23
C MET A 189 10.59 -19.53 2.67
N LEU A 190 10.58 -19.29 3.98
CA LEU A 190 10.96 -18.01 4.60
C LEU A 190 12.31 -18.16 5.30
N GLN A 191 13.15 -17.12 5.37
CA GLN A 191 14.29 -17.11 6.29
C GLN A 191 13.82 -17.06 7.75
N CYS A 192 14.41 -17.91 8.60
CA CYS A 192 14.11 -17.91 10.03
C CYS A 192 14.54 -16.59 10.68
N THR A 193 13.57 -15.89 11.29
CA THR A 193 13.77 -14.64 12.01
C THR A 193 12.87 -14.62 13.24
N ASP A 194 13.19 -13.80 14.24
CA ASP A 194 12.38 -13.71 15.46
C ASP A 194 10.94 -13.22 15.19
N HIS A 195 10.72 -12.48 14.09
CA HIS A 195 9.42 -11.93 13.73
C HIS A 195 8.62 -12.79 12.75
N MET A 196 9.28 -13.70 12.03
CA MET A 196 8.68 -14.64 11.06
C MET A 196 7.86 -13.99 9.94
N CYS A 197 8.16 -12.73 9.59
CA CYS A 197 7.43 -12.00 8.55
C CYS A 197 8.09 -12.12 7.16
N PRO A 198 7.32 -12.39 6.10
CA PRO A 198 7.78 -12.34 4.70
C PRO A 198 8.43 -11.03 4.30
N LEU A 199 7.88 -9.92 4.76
CA LEU A 199 8.34 -8.59 4.42
C LEU A 199 8.69 -7.80 5.67
N ARG A 200 9.74 -6.98 5.59
CA ARG A 200 10.09 -6.01 6.62
C ARG A 200 10.24 -4.64 6.01
N VAL A 201 9.60 -3.65 6.62
CA VAL A 201 9.81 -2.24 6.29
C VAL A 201 10.73 -1.63 7.34
N HIS A 202 11.83 -1.04 6.89
CA HIS A 202 12.78 -0.35 7.75
C HIS A 202 12.73 1.16 7.47
N TRP A 203 12.45 1.94 8.51
CA TRP A 203 12.43 3.39 8.46
C TRP A 203 13.57 3.96 9.30
N HIS A 204 14.51 4.62 8.63
CA HIS A 204 15.71 5.16 9.24
C HIS A 204 15.75 6.69 9.11
N VAL A 205 15.76 7.39 10.23
CA VAL A 205 15.97 8.85 10.26
C VAL A 205 17.47 9.14 10.08
N LYS A 206 17.88 9.61 8.90
CA LYS A 206 19.30 9.84 8.55
C LYS A 206 19.83 11.16 9.11
N ASN A 207 19.25 12.27 8.67
CA ASN A 207 19.79 13.59 8.95
C ASN A 207 18.68 14.60 9.12
N ASN A 208 18.95 15.61 9.93
CA ASN A 208 18.05 16.72 10.20
C ASN A 208 18.74 18.03 9.79
N TYR A 209 18.30 18.68 8.72
CA TYR A 209 18.82 19.96 8.23
C TYR A 209 17.99 21.13 8.77
N LEU A 210 18.32 22.37 8.42
CA LEU A 210 17.57 23.54 8.87
C LEU A 210 16.10 23.50 8.40
N VAL A 211 15.89 23.26 7.11
CA VAL A 211 14.58 23.35 6.43
C VAL A 211 14.00 22.00 6.00
N HIS A 212 14.80 20.94 6.00
CA HIS A 212 14.38 19.60 5.59
C HIS A 212 14.91 18.54 6.55
N TRP A 213 14.34 17.35 6.51
CA TRP A 213 14.87 16.17 7.18
C TRP A 213 14.84 14.98 6.22
N ARG A 214 15.77 14.05 6.41
CA ARG A 214 16.02 12.96 5.48
C ARG A 214 15.76 11.63 6.15
N VAL A 215 14.98 10.81 5.48
CA VAL A 215 14.66 9.44 5.88
C VAL A 215 15.16 8.48 4.79
N LYS A 216 15.60 7.31 5.21
CA LYS A 216 15.83 6.17 4.32
C LYS A 216 14.76 5.11 4.61
N LEU A 217 14.02 4.75 3.57
CA LEU A 217 13.00 3.72 3.58
C LEU A 217 13.53 2.49 2.84
N THR A 218 13.56 1.34 3.50
CA THR A 218 14.00 0.07 2.91
C THR A 218 12.91 -0.99 3.10
N ILE A 219 12.57 -1.72 2.06
CA ILE A 219 11.67 -2.89 2.13
C ILE A 219 12.52 -4.12 1.83
N SER A 220 12.51 -5.09 2.74
CA SER A 220 13.26 -6.35 2.62
C SER A 220 12.31 -7.52 2.46
N ASN A 221 12.65 -8.44 1.57
CA ASN A 221 11.93 -9.69 1.31
C ASN A 221 12.71 -10.88 1.84
N TYR A 222 12.10 -11.59 2.79
CA TYR A 222 12.66 -12.76 3.46
C TYR A 222 12.16 -14.07 2.84
N ASN A 223 11.30 -14.01 1.82
CA ASN A 223 10.78 -15.18 1.13
C ASN A 223 11.78 -15.63 0.06
N TYR A 224 12.08 -16.94 0.00
CA TYR A 224 12.99 -17.55 -0.98
C TYR A 224 12.31 -18.05 -2.26
N GLY A 225 10.98 -18.11 -2.27
CA GLY A 225 10.20 -18.65 -3.40
C GLY A 225 9.18 -17.67 -3.95
N ARG A 226 9.26 -16.39 -3.58
CA ARG A 226 8.27 -15.38 -3.96
C ARG A 226 8.89 -14.00 -4.19
N ASN A 227 8.77 -13.54 -5.43
CA ASN A 227 8.97 -12.15 -5.79
C ASN A 227 7.66 -11.36 -5.60
N TYR A 228 7.78 -10.06 -5.33
CA TYR A 228 6.65 -9.14 -5.27
C TYR A 228 6.78 -8.11 -6.40
N SER A 229 6.16 -8.40 -7.54
CA SER A 229 6.00 -7.46 -8.65
C SER A 229 4.95 -6.40 -8.32
N ASP A 230 5.08 -5.20 -8.89
CA ASP A 230 4.20 -4.04 -8.67
C ASP A 230 3.97 -3.73 -7.19
N TRP A 231 5.02 -3.94 -6.38
CA TRP A 231 4.93 -3.68 -4.95
C TRP A 231 4.66 -2.21 -4.68
N ASN A 232 3.91 -1.96 -3.63
CA ASN A 232 3.65 -0.62 -3.13
C ASN A 232 3.69 -0.60 -1.61
N VAL A 233 4.08 0.55 -1.06
CA VAL A 233 4.07 0.82 0.38
C VAL A 233 3.35 2.13 0.62
N LEU A 234 2.42 2.09 1.57
CA LEU A 234 1.67 3.23 2.01
C LEU A 234 2.11 3.58 3.43
N VAL A 235 2.43 4.84 3.66
CA VAL A 235 2.98 5.35 4.92
C VAL A 235 2.11 6.51 5.39
N GLN A 236 1.52 6.35 6.56
CA GLN A 236 0.79 7.40 7.24
C GLN A 236 1.74 8.17 8.16
N HIS A 237 1.96 9.46 7.89
CA HIS A 237 2.85 10.29 8.70
C HIS A 237 2.55 11.80 8.49
N PRO A 238 2.46 12.61 9.56
CA PRO A 238 2.10 14.03 9.48
C PRO A 238 3.07 14.87 8.65
N GLY A 239 4.35 14.49 8.59
CA GLY A 239 5.38 15.13 7.78
C GLY A 239 5.14 15.12 6.27
N PHE A 240 4.16 14.37 5.75
CA PHE A 240 3.76 14.44 4.33
C PHE A 240 2.76 15.57 4.02
N SER A 241 2.39 16.38 5.02
CA SER A 241 1.66 17.64 4.83
C SER A 241 2.46 18.71 4.09
N GLN A 242 3.79 18.55 4.08
CA GLN A 242 4.71 19.40 3.34
C GLN A 242 5.27 18.65 2.12
N PRO A 243 5.78 19.38 1.11
CA PRO A 243 6.42 18.77 -0.04
C PRO A 243 7.52 17.78 0.36
N ALA A 244 7.46 16.59 -0.24
CA ALA A 244 8.47 15.55 -0.07
C ALA A 244 9.08 15.20 -1.43
N THR A 245 10.40 15.02 -1.46
CA THR A 245 11.12 14.53 -2.65
C THR A 245 11.58 13.11 -2.41
N THR A 246 11.21 12.20 -3.30
CA THR A 246 11.62 10.80 -3.29
C THR A 246 12.52 10.53 -4.49
N TYR A 247 13.64 9.84 -4.28
CA TYR A 247 14.67 9.69 -5.32
C TYR A 247 14.51 8.42 -6.16
N SER A 248 14.43 7.25 -5.51
CA SER A 248 14.52 5.95 -6.21
C SER A 248 13.19 5.23 -6.37
N PHE A 249 12.08 5.83 -5.91
CA PHE A 249 10.72 5.33 -6.04
C PHE A 249 9.83 6.42 -6.63
N ASN A 250 8.73 6.01 -7.26
CA ASN A 250 7.62 6.90 -7.49
C ASN A 250 6.87 7.17 -6.18
N SER A 251 6.24 8.34 -6.07
CA SER A 251 5.49 8.72 -4.88
C SER A 251 4.32 9.62 -5.20
N THR A 252 3.26 9.54 -4.40
CA THR A 252 2.15 10.50 -4.40
C THR A 252 1.53 10.57 -3.01
N VAL A 253 0.93 11.71 -2.67
CA VAL A 253 0.15 11.86 -1.44
C VAL A 253 -1.32 11.60 -1.78
N LEU A 254 -1.97 10.74 -0.99
CA LEU A 254 -3.36 10.37 -1.21
C LEU A 254 -4.27 11.36 -0.48
N PRO A 255 -5.38 11.80 -1.10
CA PRO A 255 -6.37 12.60 -0.41
C PRO A 255 -7.02 11.73 0.67
N THR A 256 -6.90 12.15 1.92
CA THR A 256 -7.57 11.48 3.03
C THR A 256 -8.79 12.27 3.47
N VAL A 257 -9.93 11.58 3.57
CA VAL A 257 -11.14 12.11 4.21
C VAL A 257 -11.23 11.42 5.57
N ASP A 258 -11.32 12.20 6.64
CA ASP A 258 -11.42 11.72 8.03
C ASP A 258 -10.19 10.93 8.56
N VAL A 259 -9.04 11.02 7.91
CA VAL A 259 -7.76 10.50 8.46
C VAL A 259 -6.96 11.69 9.01
N PRO A 260 -6.50 11.64 10.26
CA PRO A 260 -5.87 12.80 10.92
C PRO A 260 -4.49 13.17 10.36
N ASP A 261 -3.80 12.23 9.70
CA ASP A 261 -2.49 12.45 9.11
C ASP A 261 -2.50 12.19 7.61
N GLU A 262 -1.57 12.84 6.92
CA GLU A 262 -1.32 12.61 5.51
C GLU A 262 -0.78 11.21 5.24
N VAL A 263 -1.12 10.70 4.06
CA VAL A 263 -0.80 9.34 3.62
C VAL A 263 -0.04 9.41 2.31
N ALA A 264 1.22 9.00 2.33
CA ALA A 264 2.04 8.88 1.14
C ALA A 264 2.06 7.45 0.62
N LEU A 265 1.87 7.29 -0.69
CA LEU A 265 1.99 6.03 -1.42
C LEU A 265 3.29 6.03 -2.23
N PHE A 266 4.05 4.95 -2.12
CA PHE A 266 5.30 4.74 -2.87
C PHE A 266 5.25 3.42 -3.63
N TRP A 267 5.86 3.39 -4.82
CA TRP A 267 5.96 2.19 -5.65
C TRP A 267 7.22 2.22 -6.52
N GLY A 268 7.56 1.08 -7.10
CA GLY A 268 8.72 0.92 -7.96
C GLY A 268 8.68 1.77 -9.25
N LEU A 269 9.86 2.05 -9.77
CA LEU A 269 10.10 2.53 -11.12
C LEU A 269 10.14 1.33 -12.07
N ALA A 270 9.35 1.39 -13.14
CA ALA A 270 9.29 0.35 -14.17
C ALA A 270 10.69 0.02 -14.70
N TYR A 271 11.00 -1.28 -14.85
CA TYR A 271 12.28 -1.80 -15.33
C TYR A 271 13.49 -1.50 -14.44
N TYR A 272 13.31 -0.99 -13.23
CA TYR A 272 14.40 -0.70 -12.30
C TYR A 272 14.21 -1.41 -10.96
N ASN A 273 13.07 -1.16 -10.31
CA ASN A 273 12.73 -1.76 -9.02
C ASN A 273 11.23 -1.95 -8.89
N ASP A 274 10.54 -2.23 -10.00
CA ASP A 274 9.14 -2.68 -10.05
C ASP A 274 8.95 -4.10 -9.52
N GLU A 275 10.03 -4.83 -9.30
CA GLU A 275 10.03 -6.13 -8.64
C GLU A 275 10.89 -6.12 -7.37
N LEU A 276 10.27 -6.48 -6.24
CA LEU A 276 10.99 -6.81 -5.01
C LEU A 276 11.31 -8.31 -5.06
N VAL A 277 12.54 -8.61 -5.48
CA VAL A 277 13.04 -9.98 -5.65
C VAL A 277 13.05 -10.75 -4.33
N GLN A 278 12.98 -12.07 -4.45
CA GLN A 278 13.12 -13.00 -3.33
C GLN A 278 14.50 -12.93 -2.66
N ALA A 279 14.58 -13.40 -1.42
CA ALA A 279 15.85 -13.67 -0.75
C ALA A 279 16.61 -14.79 -1.48
N ASP A 280 17.93 -14.73 -1.42
CA ASP A 280 18.81 -15.79 -1.92
C ASP A 280 19.73 -16.34 -0.80
N GLU A 281 20.48 -17.39 -1.13
CA GLU A 281 21.89 -17.55 -0.76
C GLU A 281 22.48 -16.73 0.41
N LYS A 282 22.72 -15.48 0.05
CA LYS A 282 23.77 -14.61 0.58
C LYS A 282 23.18 -13.28 1.01
N GLU A 283 22.10 -12.85 0.37
CA GLU A 283 21.46 -11.57 0.61
C GLU A 283 19.93 -11.65 0.54
N LEU A 284 19.32 -10.75 1.29
CA LEU A 284 17.90 -10.50 1.20
C LEU A 284 17.61 -9.64 -0.03
N GLY A 285 16.57 -10.00 -0.78
CA GLY A 285 16.00 -9.10 -1.77
C GLY A 285 15.52 -7.82 -1.07
N SER A 286 15.93 -6.65 -1.57
CA SER A 286 15.52 -5.39 -0.96
C SER A 286 15.45 -4.25 -1.95
N VAL A 287 14.51 -3.34 -1.70
CA VAL A 287 14.39 -2.06 -2.40
C VAL A 287 14.55 -0.93 -1.39
N THR A 288 15.20 0.15 -1.79
CA THR A 288 15.52 1.27 -0.90
C THR A 288 15.33 2.59 -1.61
N THR A 289 14.83 3.59 -0.88
CA THR A 289 14.80 4.97 -1.32
C THR A 289 15.20 5.91 -0.19
N GLU A 290 15.60 7.12 -0.56
CA GLU A 290 15.69 8.23 0.37
C GLU A 290 14.54 9.20 0.11
N ILE A 291 14.03 9.78 1.19
CA ILE A 291 12.93 10.73 1.20
C ILE A 291 13.44 11.99 1.89
N LEU A 292 13.37 13.12 1.20
CA LEU A 292 13.65 14.44 1.76
C LEU A 292 12.31 15.12 2.03
N LEU A 293 11.98 15.32 3.30
CA LEU A 293 10.74 15.95 3.73
C LEU A 293 11.02 17.38 4.16
N GLN A 294 10.25 18.33 3.66
CA GLN A 294 10.30 19.71 4.15
C GLN A 294 9.74 19.78 5.57
N LYS A 295 10.34 20.64 6.40
CA LYS A 295 9.85 20.89 7.74
C LYS A 295 8.74 21.92 7.70
N ASP A 296 7.67 21.58 8.41
CA ASP A 296 6.66 22.53 8.82
C ASP A 296 7.11 23.20 10.14
N PRO A 297 7.29 24.54 10.19
CA PRO A 297 7.63 25.25 11.41
C PRO A 297 6.66 25.02 12.57
N ASP A 298 5.39 24.73 12.28
CA ASP A 298 4.34 24.65 13.30
C ASP A 298 4.19 23.23 13.88
N SER A 299 4.50 22.20 13.08
CA SER A 299 4.26 20.79 13.46
C SER A 299 5.51 19.93 13.59
N PHE A 300 6.64 20.31 12.97
CA PHE A 300 7.85 19.49 13.00
C PHE A 300 8.46 19.42 14.40
N THR A 301 8.66 18.19 14.89
CA THR A 301 9.38 17.94 16.15
C THR A 301 10.12 16.61 16.10
N LEU A 302 11.12 16.47 16.96
CA LEU A 302 11.81 15.20 17.22
C LEU A 302 11.35 14.57 18.56
N SER A 303 10.47 15.21 19.31
CA SER A 303 9.94 14.68 20.56
C SER A 303 9.04 13.46 20.34
N ASN A 304 9.00 12.57 21.33
CA ASN A 304 8.01 11.47 21.42
C ASN A 304 7.90 10.62 20.15
N GLY A 305 9.03 10.38 19.48
CA GLY A 305 9.06 9.53 18.29
C GLY A 305 8.29 10.09 17.09
N TRP A 306 8.05 11.41 17.04
CA TRP A 306 7.25 12.04 15.97
C TRP A 306 7.76 11.73 14.56
N ALA A 307 9.08 11.58 14.38
CA ALA A 307 9.70 11.33 13.07
C ALA A 307 9.46 9.89 12.52
N PHE A 308 8.74 9.04 13.24
CA PHE A 308 8.44 7.67 12.85
C PHE A 308 6.98 7.54 12.37
N PRO A 309 6.71 6.70 11.35
CA PRO A 309 5.36 6.52 10.80
C PRO A 309 4.33 6.08 11.83
N ARG A 310 3.08 6.53 11.65
CA ARG A 310 1.95 6.09 12.47
C ARG A 310 1.43 4.74 12.05
N LYS A 311 1.38 4.49 10.73
CA LYS A 311 1.02 3.21 10.12
C LYS A 311 1.78 2.98 8.83
N ILE A 312 2.00 1.71 8.52
CA ILE A 312 2.63 1.27 7.28
C ILE A 312 1.80 0.11 6.72
N TYR A 313 1.50 0.17 5.43
CA TYR A 313 0.86 -0.91 4.69
C TYR A 313 1.74 -1.30 3.52
N VAL A 314 1.84 -2.60 3.23
CA VAL A 314 2.54 -3.11 2.05
C VAL A 314 1.56 -3.93 1.22
N ASN A 315 1.39 -3.58 -0.05
CA ASN A 315 0.43 -4.21 -0.96
C ASN A 315 -1.00 -4.28 -0.38
N GLY A 316 -1.40 -3.26 0.38
CA GLY A 316 -2.71 -3.17 1.03
C GLY A 316 -2.86 -3.91 2.36
N GLU A 317 -1.86 -4.67 2.81
CA GLU A 317 -1.87 -5.37 4.10
C GLU A 317 -1.16 -4.53 5.18
N ASN A 318 -1.73 -4.47 6.39
CA ASN A 318 -1.19 -3.68 7.50
C ASN A 318 0.06 -4.36 8.09
N CYS A 319 1.13 -3.60 8.30
CA CYS A 319 2.33 -4.10 8.95
C CYS A 319 2.25 -3.95 10.47
N GLU A 320 2.77 -4.95 11.19
CA GLU A 320 2.91 -4.86 12.65
C GLU A 320 3.97 -3.82 13.01
N MET A 321 3.61 -2.85 13.85
CA MET A 321 4.47 -1.74 14.24
C MET A 321 5.01 -1.99 15.64
N PRO A 322 6.28 -1.62 15.94
CA PRO A 322 6.75 -1.60 17.32
C PRO A 322 5.95 -0.59 18.14
N LEU A 323 5.92 -0.78 19.46
CA LEU A 323 5.23 0.15 20.35
C LEU A 323 5.99 1.50 20.43
N PRO A 324 5.29 2.63 20.55
CA PRO A 324 5.94 3.95 20.55
C PRO A 324 6.95 4.19 21.69
N ASP A 325 6.82 3.51 22.82
CA ASP A 325 7.70 3.59 23.99
C ASP A 325 9.09 3.02 23.74
N ILE A 326 9.22 2.09 22.79
CA ILE A 326 10.49 1.48 22.38
C ILE A 326 11.07 2.09 21.11
N PHE A 327 10.51 3.20 20.61
CA PHE A 327 11.06 3.89 19.44
C PHE A 327 12.49 4.38 19.71
N PRO A 328 13.35 4.46 18.68
CA PRO A 328 14.69 4.97 18.87
C PRO A 328 14.64 6.40 19.43
N MET A 329 15.42 6.64 20.49
CA MET A 329 15.55 7.97 21.06
C MET A 329 15.93 9.01 19.99
N LEU A 330 15.23 10.13 20.06
CA LEU A 330 15.48 11.32 19.26
C LEU A 330 15.86 12.46 20.22
N PRO A 331 16.66 13.44 19.77
CA PRO A 331 17.08 14.54 20.64
C PRO A 331 15.85 15.36 21.04
N ASN A 332 15.57 15.36 22.35
CA ASN A 332 14.55 16.21 22.95
C ASN A 332 15.09 17.65 23.04
N GLY A 333 14.79 18.45 22.02
CA GLY A 333 14.95 19.90 22.09
C GLY A 333 16.04 20.46 21.19
N SER A 334 15.68 21.56 20.52
CA SER A 334 16.55 22.35 19.68
C SER A 334 17.77 22.82 20.48
N SER A 335 18.96 22.77 19.88
CA SER A 335 20.01 23.69 20.27
C SER A 335 19.54 25.10 19.86
N SER A 336 18.64 25.72 20.64
CA SER A 336 18.57 27.17 20.63
C SER A 336 19.91 27.58 21.20
N GLY A 337 20.89 27.84 20.34
CA GLY A 337 22.05 28.63 20.74
C GLY A 337 21.46 29.93 21.25
N LYS A 338 21.27 30.04 22.58
CA LYS A 338 21.00 31.34 23.19
C LYS A 338 22.14 32.22 22.70
N PRO A 339 21.88 33.33 22.00
CA PRO A 339 22.96 34.24 21.66
C PRO A 339 23.62 34.58 23.00
N THR A 340 24.86 34.14 23.18
CA THR A 340 25.58 34.37 24.41
C THR A 340 25.68 35.89 24.54
N HIS A 341 25.07 36.44 25.58
CA HIS A 341 25.07 37.88 25.86
C HIS A 341 26.49 38.48 25.80
N PHE A 342 27.50 37.64 26.03
CA PHE A 342 28.92 37.91 25.85
C PHE A 342 29.31 38.38 24.44
N GLN A 343 28.74 37.82 23.36
CA GLN A 343 29.09 38.24 21.99
C GLN A 343 28.57 39.65 21.68
N CYS A 344 27.35 40.00 22.13
CA CYS A 344 26.84 41.37 22.00
C CYS A 344 27.62 42.38 22.85
N ILE A 345 28.03 42.00 24.07
CA ILE A 345 28.86 42.86 24.93
C ILE A 345 30.25 43.07 24.32
N LEU A 346 30.86 42.03 23.75
CA LEU A 346 32.16 42.14 23.09
C LEU A 346 32.09 43.08 21.86
N PHE A 347 31.05 42.94 21.02
CA PHE A 347 30.85 43.85 19.88
C PHE A 347 30.56 45.28 20.31
N CYS A 348 29.81 45.50 21.39
CA CYS A 348 29.59 46.85 21.94
C CYS A 348 30.88 47.46 22.50
N LEU A 349 31.70 46.67 23.21
CA LEU A 349 32.99 47.13 23.73
C LEU A 349 33.97 47.46 22.61
N ILE A 350 34.03 46.64 21.56
CA ILE A 350 34.86 46.89 20.37
C ILE A 350 34.39 48.15 19.62
N TYR A 351 33.07 48.36 19.51
CA TYR A 351 32.53 49.57 18.89
C TYR A 351 32.84 50.83 19.70
N LEU A 352 32.73 50.76 21.04
CA LEU A 352 33.09 51.85 21.94
C LEU A 352 34.58 52.19 21.88
N THR A 353 35.47 51.19 21.87
CA THR A 353 36.92 51.43 21.74
C THR A 353 37.29 52.03 20.38
N PHE A 354 36.65 51.58 19.29
CA PHE A 354 36.81 52.19 17.97
C PHE A 354 36.36 53.65 17.96
N LYS A 355 35.21 53.96 18.58
CA LYS A 355 34.72 55.34 18.66
C LYS A 355 35.66 56.26 19.43
N THR A 356 36.28 55.77 20.50
CA THR A 356 37.26 56.56 21.27
C THR A 356 38.59 56.75 20.53
N LEU A 357 39.03 55.78 19.72
CA LEU A 357 40.26 55.89 18.92
C LEU A 357 40.13 56.81 17.70
N VAL A 358 38.91 57.01 17.18
CA VAL A 358 38.64 57.90 16.04
C VAL A 358 38.45 59.37 16.47
N MET A 359 38.32 59.64 17.78
CA MET A 359 38.17 61.00 18.32
C MET A 359 39.45 61.59 18.94
N PHE A 360 40.62 61.02 18.65
CA PHE A 360 41.93 61.57 19.04
C PHE A 360 42.78 61.95 17.83
#